data_AF-A0A3P1CNI8-F1
#
_entry.id   AF-A0A3P1CNI8-F1
#
_cell.length_a   1.000
_cell.length_b   1.000
_cell.length_c   1.000
_cell.angle_alpha   90.00
_cell.angle_beta   90.00
_cell.angle_gamma   90.00
#
_symmetry.space_group_name_H-M   'P 1'
#
loop_
_entity.id
_entity.type
_entity.pdbx_description
1 polymer ?
#
loop_
_entity_poly.entity_id
_entity_poly.type
_entity_poly.pdbx_seq_one_letter_code
_entity_poly.pdbx_strand_id
1 'polypeptide(L)'
;MKTSLLRKCLLVCCVLVAQLVSQRVWAQTATASMSLDQLKAVKAIKIGNLEKDTYFKSGDFILDRYEERPAYVFNYSDGIPRKIYLYKIFTAADTKELGLLAVYENGKTKEIKPFVIPGASADRKAWDAYIDDLKYVGEKEAGLMSALGFVISREMSLLLGGGGAKEEGGDKKKEEYNFCFPADAVVTLADRQTKAIQAIKAGDDVLAYDAKTNLLVPARVREVTTHAKPNLVLAGVWITPVQEISASNTASLTQPILLEATANHPVQTATGSKKLGDLRNGDVVYRYDGATRAVSAWKVAAVQANVRTVDKVFNLTTERGSYLINDVVVLDK
;
A
#
# COMPACT_ATOMS: atom_id res chain seq x y z
N MET A 1 4.06 -23.54 -59.57
CA MET A 1 5.12 -23.83 -58.57
C MET A 1 5.78 -22.58 -57.93
N LYS A 2 5.64 -21.36 -58.48
CA LYS A 2 6.31 -20.14 -57.94
C LYS A 2 5.69 -19.54 -56.66
N THR A 3 4.43 -19.85 -56.34
CA THR A 3 3.71 -19.30 -55.17
C THR A 3 4.01 -20.01 -53.84
N SER A 4 4.61 -21.19 -53.88
CA SER A 4 4.98 -21.99 -52.69
C SER A 4 6.24 -21.46 -52.00
N LEU A 5 7.20 -20.94 -52.78
CA LEU A 5 8.48 -20.47 -52.26
C LEU A 5 8.33 -19.15 -51.49
N LEU A 6 7.51 -18.23 -52.00
CA LEU A 6 7.26 -16.93 -51.36
C LEU A 6 6.56 -17.07 -49.99
N ARG A 7 5.61 -18.01 -49.87
CA ARG A 7 4.93 -18.32 -48.60
C ARG A 7 5.88 -18.94 -47.57
N LYS A 8 6.79 -19.81 -48.00
CA LYS A 8 7.82 -20.39 -47.12
C LYS A 8 8.80 -19.32 -46.62
N CYS A 9 9.23 -18.39 -47.49
CA CYS A 9 10.10 -17.28 -47.07
C CYS A 9 9.39 -16.34 -46.07
N LEU A 10 8.10 -16.05 -46.27
CA LEU A 10 7.34 -15.19 -45.34
C LEU A 10 7.19 -15.83 -43.96
N LEU A 11 6.90 -17.14 -43.91
CA LEU A 11 6.80 -17.89 -42.66
C LEU A 11 8.13 -17.95 -41.89
N VAL A 12 9.24 -18.17 -42.59
CA VAL A 12 10.58 -18.15 -41.97
C VAL A 12 10.91 -16.76 -41.43
N CYS A 13 10.55 -15.70 -42.16
CA CYS A 13 10.74 -14.32 -41.71
C CYS A 13 9.91 -14.00 -40.45
N CYS A 14 8.65 -14.44 -40.39
CA CYS A 14 7.81 -14.27 -39.19
C CYS A 14 8.35 -15.02 -37.96
N VAL A 15 8.89 -16.23 -38.14
CA VAL A 15 9.49 -17.00 -37.04
C VAL A 15 10.77 -16.33 -36.52
N LEU A 16 11.60 -15.80 -37.42
CA LEU A 16 12.81 -15.06 -37.03
C LEU A 16 12.49 -13.75 -36.31
N VAL A 17 11.47 -13.02 -36.76
CA VAL A 17 11.00 -11.80 -36.07
C VAL A 17 10.43 -12.15 -34.69
N ALA A 18 9.66 -13.24 -34.57
CA ALA A 18 9.13 -13.69 -33.28
C ALA A 18 10.25 -14.10 -32.29
N GLN A 19 11.33 -14.73 -32.77
CA GLN A 19 12.49 -15.06 -31.94
C GLN A 19 13.29 -13.82 -31.50
N LEU A 20 13.41 -12.81 -32.36
CA LEU A 20 14.11 -11.57 -32.01
C LEU A 20 13.29 -10.70 -31.03
N VAL A 21 11.96 -10.72 -31.14
CA VAL A 21 11.07 -10.03 -30.20
C VAL A 21 11.06 -10.73 -28.84
N SER A 22 11.04 -12.08 -28.79
CA SER A 22 11.08 -12.81 -27.51
C SER A 22 12.39 -12.61 -26.75
N GLN A 23 13.53 -12.52 -27.45
CA GLN A 23 14.82 -12.19 -26.82
C GLN A 23 14.85 -10.77 -26.24
N ARG A 24 14.20 -9.79 -26.88
CA ARG A 24 14.11 -8.42 -26.35
C ARG A 24 13.14 -8.29 -25.18
N VAL A 25 12.06 -9.06 -25.17
CA VAL A 25 11.11 -9.10 -24.04
C VAL A 25 11.77 -9.73 -22.80
N TRP A 26 12.62 -10.74 -22.96
CA TRP A 26 13.36 -11.34 -21.84
C TRP A 26 14.48 -10.44 -21.30
N ALA A 27 15.10 -9.60 -22.14
CA ALA A 27 16.09 -8.62 -21.70
C ALA A 27 15.49 -7.48 -20.84
N GLN A 28 14.18 -7.22 -20.95
CA GLN A 28 13.47 -6.26 -20.11
C GLN A 28 13.03 -6.84 -18.75
N THR A 29 13.15 -8.16 -18.57
CA THR A 29 12.86 -8.85 -17.30
C THR A 29 14.12 -9.22 -16.52
N ALA A 30 15.24 -8.53 -16.77
CA ALA A 30 16.35 -8.53 -15.83
C ALA A 30 15.91 -7.76 -14.58
N THR A 31 15.30 -8.49 -13.64
CA THR A 31 15.17 -8.10 -12.24
C THR A 31 16.55 -7.60 -11.80
N ALA A 32 16.65 -6.37 -11.31
CA ALA A 32 17.91 -5.89 -10.80
C ALA A 32 18.37 -6.86 -9.68
N SER A 33 19.54 -7.45 -9.85
CA SER A 33 20.21 -8.25 -8.83
C SER A 33 21.24 -7.36 -8.17
N MET A 34 21.24 -7.28 -6.83
CA MET A 34 22.30 -6.62 -6.09
C MET A 34 23.58 -7.47 -6.15
N SER A 35 24.68 -6.87 -6.63
CA SER A 35 26.01 -7.48 -6.57
C SER A 35 26.71 -7.24 -5.23
N LEU A 36 27.76 -8.01 -4.94
CA LEU A 36 28.57 -7.83 -3.71
C LEU A 36 29.19 -6.43 -3.63
N ASP A 37 29.64 -5.86 -4.75
CA ASP A 37 30.27 -4.54 -4.78
C ASP A 37 29.24 -3.43 -4.53
N GLN A 38 28.03 -3.60 -5.07
CA GLN A 38 26.90 -2.71 -4.78
C GLN A 38 26.52 -2.77 -3.30
N LEU A 39 26.47 -3.97 -2.71
CA LEU A 39 26.20 -4.13 -1.28
C LEU A 39 27.21 -3.38 -0.42
N LYS A 40 28.52 -3.55 -0.71
CA LYS A 40 29.59 -2.84 0.00
C LYS A 40 29.50 -1.32 -0.18
N ALA A 41 29.17 -0.86 -1.38
CA ALA A 41 29.00 0.55 -1.67
C ALA A 41 27.83 1.15 -0.90
N VAL A 42 26.68 0.48 -0.86
CA VAL A 42 25.51 0.92 -0.09
C VAL A 42 25.81 0.95 1.41
N LYS A 43 26.47 -0.09 1.92
CA LYS A 43 26.86 -0.16 3.34
C LYS A 43 27.82 0.98 3.76
N ALA A 44 28.63 1.49 2.84
CA ALA A 44 29.55 2.59 3.08
C ALA A 44 28.88 3.98 3.05
N ILE A 45 27.61 4.08 2.65
CA ILE A 45 26.89 5.35 2.60
C ILE A 45 26.72 5.91 4.02
N LYS A 46 27.20 7.14 4.23
CA LYS A 46 26.99 7.88 5.47
C LYS A 46 25.72 8.69 5.36
N ILE A 47 24.79 8.44 6.27
CA ILE A 47 23.56 9.23 6.38
C ILE A 47 23.83 10.37 7.36
N GLY A 48 23.60 11.61 6.93
CA GLY A 48 23.91 12.79 7.74
C GLY A 48 22.98 12.90 8.94
N ASN A 49 21.67 12.88 8.70
CA ASN A 49 20.65 13.00 9.72
C ASN A 49 19.59 11.89 9.58
N LEU A 50 19.68 10.85 10.41
CA LEU A 50 18.78 9.69 10.36
C LEU A 50 17.29 10.05 10.57
N GLU A 51 17.00 11.16 11.23
CA GLU A 51 15.64 11.61 11.53
C GLU A 51 15.04 12.52 10.44
N LYS A 52 15.87 13.14 9.59
CA LYS A 52 15.42 14.11 8.57
C LYS A 52 15.68 13.66 7.14
N ASP A 53 16.73 12.87 6.92
CA ASP A 53 17.13 12.44 5.59
C ASP A 53 16.29 11.23 5.18
N THR A 54 15.03 11.48 4.84
CA THR A 54 14.08 10.44 4.43
C THR A 54 14.29 10.03 2.97
N TYR A 55 14.74 10.93 2.10
CA TYR A 55 15.00 10.64 0.70
C TYR A 55 16.26 11.34 0.23
N PHE A 56 17.26 10.59 -0.25
CA PHE A 56 18.47 11.17 -0.81
C PHE A 56 19.18 10.25 -1.80
N LYS A 57 19.87 10.87 -2.75
CA LYS A 57 20.73 10.19 -3.72
C LYS A 57 22.18 10.21 -3.23
N SER A 58 22.83 9.06 -3.24
CA SER A 58 24.24 8.91 -2.87
C SER A 58 24.94 8.01 -3.90
N GLY A 59 25.73 8.64 -4.77
CA GLY A 59 26.37 7.96 -5.90
C GLY A 59 25.33 7.37 -6.87
N ASP A 60 25.47 6.08 -7.16
CA ASP A 60 24.58 5.33 -8.06
C ASP A 60 23.34 4.78 -7.36
N PHE A 61 23.09 5.17 -6.11
CA PHE A 61 21.97 4.67 -5.31
C PHE A 61 21.06 5.82 -4.84
N ILE A 62 19.78 5.50 -4.70
CA ILE A 62 18.77 6.33 -4.04
C ILE A 62 18.34 5.56 -2.80
N LEU A 63 18.39 6.22 -1.65
CA LEU A 63 17.87 5.72 -0.39
C LEU A 63 16.58 6.47 -0.07
N ASP A 64 15.51 5.71 0.05
CA ASP A 64 14.17 6.22 0.37
C ASP A 64 13.68 5.56 1.65
N ARG A 65 13.21 6.34 2.62
CA ARG A 65 12.72 5.87 3.90
C ARG A 65 11.59 4.89 3.64
N TYR A 66 11.71 3.68 4.18
CA TYR A 66 10.73 2.64 3.95
C TYR A 66 9.36 3.12 4.45
N GLU A 67 8.48 3.45 3.50
CA GLU A 67 7.13 3.98 3.76
C GLU A 67 7.12 5.25 4.65
N GLU A 68 8.18 6.07 4.61
CA GLU A 68 8.37 7.25 5.50
C GLU A 68 8.40 6.93 7.01
N ARG A 69 8.49 5.64 7.37
CA ARG A 69 8.39 5.16 8.74
C ARG A 69 9.40 5.79 9.70
N PRO A 70 8.96 6.19 10.92
CA PRO A 70 9.87 6.58 11.97
C PRO A 70 10.74 5.38 12.39
N ALA A 71 11.80 5.66 13.14
CA ALA A 71 12.65 4.60 13.66
C ALA A 71 11.84 3.62 14.53
N TYR A 72 12.10 2.32 14.37
CA TYR A 72 11.67 1.33 15.36
C TYR A 72 12.49 1.54 16.62
N VAL A 73 11.84 1.94 17.71
CA VAL A 73 12.49 2.18 18.99
C VAL A 73 12.30 0.97 19.89
N PHE A 74 13.40 0.45 20.41
CA PHE A 74 13.44 -0.67 21.33
C PHE A 74 13.98 -0.21 22.68
N ASN A 75 13.12 -0.31 23.70
CA ASN A 75 13.48 -0.04 25.09
C ASN A 75 13.64 -1.38 25.81
N TYR A 76 14.87 -1.87 25.86
CA TYR A 76 15.19 -3.07 26.62
C TYR A 76 15.28 -2.77 28.11
N SER A 77 15.23 -3.80 28.95
CA SER A 77 15.35 -3.67 30.42
C SER A 77 16.69 -3.11 30.89
N ASP A 78 17.69 -3.05 30.00
CA ASP A 78 18.98 -2.39 30.24
C ASP A 78 18.91 -0.86 30.15
N GLY A 79 17.76 -0.29 29.81
CA GLY A 79 17.52 1.16 29.74
C GLY A 79 18.22 1.85 28.56
N ILE A 80 18.82 1.10 27.64
CA ILE A 80 19.50 1.67 26.46
C ILE A 80 18.53 1.64 25.27
N PRO A 81 18.04 2.80 24.79
CA PRO A 81 17.17 2.85 23.63
C PRO A 81 17.96 2.48 22.39
N ARG A 82 17.43 1.56 21.60
CA ARG A 82 18.01 1.15 20.31
C ARG A 82 17.05 1.51 19.21
N LYS A 83 17.55 2.09 18.12
CA LYS A 83 16.74 2.51 16.99
C LYS A 83 17.12 1.76 15.74
N ILE A 84 16.14 1.37 14.93
CA ILE A 84 16.36 0.86 13.59
C ILE A 84 15.59 1.72 12.60
N TYR A 85 16.30 2.25 11.61
CA TYR A 85 15.71 2.95 10.47
C TYR A 85 15.78 2.04 9.25
N LEU A 86 14.71 1.97 8.47
CA LEU A 86 14.66 1.19 7.23
C LEU A 86 14.63 2.10 6.02
N TYR A 87 15.43 1.79 5.00
CA TYR A 87 15.40 2.46 3.71
C TYR A 87 15.26 1.42 2.60
N LYS A 88 14.46 1.73 1.58
CA LYS A 88 14.52 1.08 0.29
C LYS A 88 15.73 1.58 -0.48
N ILE A 89 16.43 0.66 -1.11
CA ILE A 89 17.58 0.95 -1.95
C ILE A 89 17.13 0.84 -3.40
N PHE A 90 17.27 1.93 -4.14
CA PHE A 90 17.06 1.94 -5.58
C PHE A 90 18.35 2.27 -6.32
N THR A 91 18.48 1.79 -7.55
CA THR A 91 19.47 2.29 -8.49
C THR A 91 19.10 3.69 -8.96
N ALA A 92 20.07 4.60 -9.03
CA ALA A 92 19.83 5.98 -9.45
C ALA A 92 19.61 6.12 -10.96
N ALA A 93 20.02 5.13 -11.76
CA ALA A 93 19.91 5.15 -13.21
C ALA A 93 18.51 4.76 -13.71
N ASP A 94 17.91 3.74 -13.12
CA ASP A 94 16.65 3.14 -13.58
C ASP A 94 15.62 2.92 -12.45
N THR A 95 15.86 3.43 -11.24
CA THR A 95 14.95 3.37 -10.09
C THR A 95 14.50 1.96 -9.72
N LYS A 96 15.32 0.95 -10.04
CA LYS A 96 15.02 -0.44 -9.71
C LYS A 96 15.36 -0.71 -8.26
N GLU A 97 14.45 -1.36 -7.56
CA GLU A 97 14.63 -1.78 -6.17
C GLU A 97 15.69 -2.88 -6.09
N LEU A 98 16.71 -2.67 -5.25
CA LEU A 98 17.80 -3.62 -5.01
C LEU A 98 17.64 -4.39 -3.70
N GLY A 99 16.92 -3.81 -2.72
CA GLY A 99 16.76 -4.37 -1.38
C GLY A 99 16.50 -3.29 -0.33
N LEU A 100 16.80 -3.62 0.93
CA LEU A 100 16.62 -2.74 2.08
C LEU A 100 17.95 -2.42 2.76
N LEU A 101 18.08 -1.22 3.30
CA LEU A 101 19.15 -0.82 4.22
C LEU A 101 18.53 -0.60 5.60
N ALA A 102 18.89 -1.45 6.55
CA ALA A 102 18.57 -1.28 7.96
C ALA A 102 19.74 -0.56 8.66
N VAL A 103 19.46 0.58 9.27
CA VAL A 103 20.45 1.37 10.00
C VAL A 103 20.15 1.29 11.49
N TYR A 104 21.02 0.61 12.23
CA TYR A 104 20.93 0.51 13.67
C TYR A 104 21.69 1.65 14.34
N GLU A 105 21.06 2.29 15.33
CA GLU A 105 21.68 3.26 16.23
C GLU A 105 21.56 2.76 17.67
N ASN A 106 22.71 2.66 18.36
CA ASN A 106 22.74 2.42 19.80
C ASN A 106 22.63 3.74 20.55
N GLY A 107 21.60 3.92 21.38
CA GLY A 107 21.36 5.17 22.11
C GLY A 107 22.44 5.53 23.13
N LYS A 108 23.25 4.56 23.59
CA LYS A 108 24.36 4.79 24.54
C LYS A 108 25.65 5.22 23.84
N THR A 109 26.06 4.53 22.77
CA THR A 109 27.32 4.82 22.07
C THR A 109 27.14 5.79 20.91
N LYS A 110 25.89 6.03 20.47
CA LYS A 110 25.54 6.75 19.24
C LYS A 110 26.21 6.18 17.99
N GLU A 111 26.67 4.92 18.09
CA GLU A 111 27.30 4.24 16.99
C GLU A 111 26.24 3.74 16.02
N ILE A 112 26.53 3.93 14.73
CA ILE A 112 25.65 3.59 13.63
C ILE A 112 26.19 2.36 12.93
N LYS A 113 25.35 1.35 12.76
CA LYS A 113 25.69 0.10 12.05
C LYS A 113 24.72 -0.12 10.88
N PRO A 114 25.17 0.04 9.63
CA PRO A 114 24.35 -0.25 8.45
C PRO A 114 24.36 -1.75 8.11
N PHE A 115 23.18 -2.29 7.82
CA PHE A 115 22.92 -3.65 7.37
C PHE A 115 22.14 -3.63 6.07
N VAL A 116 22.74 -4.16 5.01
CA VAL A 116 22.09 -4.25 3.71
C VAL A 116 21.43 -5.62 3.60
N ILE A 117 20.11 -5.63 3.51
CA ILE A 117 19.29 -6.81 3.26
C ILE A 117 19.07 -6.89 1.74
N PRO A 118 19.71 -7.83 1.03
CA PRO A 118 19.58 -7.92 -0.41
C PRO A 118 18.15 -8.30 -0.84
N GLY A 119 17.74 -7.87 -2.03
CA GLY A 119 16.50 -8.34 -2.64
C GLY A 119 16.56 -9.82 -3.02
N ALA A 120 15.39 -10.44 -3.27
CA ALA A 120 15.28 -11.87 -3.55
C ALA A 120 16.10 -12.32 -4.79
N SER A 121 16.28 -11.43 -5.77
CA SER A 121 17.06 -11.67 -6.99
C SER A 121 18.56 -11.44 -6.83
N ALA A 122 19.05 -11.02 -5.66
CA ALA A 122 20.44 -10.67 -5.44
C ALA A 122 21.40 -11.87 -5.55
N ASP A 123 22.66 -11.57 -5.87
CA ASP A 123 23.70 -12.59 -6.02
C ASP A 123 23.95 -13.33 -4.69
N ARG A 124 24.25 -14.63 -4.78
CA ARG A 124 24.55 -15.45 -3.59
C ARG A 124 25.64 -14.83 -2.71
N LYS A 125 26.67 -14.22 -3.31
CA LYS A 125 27.76 -13.57 -2.57
C LYS A 125 27.28 -12.36 -1.76
N ALA A 126 26.26 -11.65 -2.23
CA ALA A 126 25.65 -10.55 -1.48
C ALA A 126 24.87 -11.09 -0.27
N TRP A 127 24.15 -12.20 -0.45
CA TRP A 127 23.51 -12.92 0.66
C TRP A 127 24.52 -13.49 1.67
N ASP A 128 25.63 -14.05 1.21
CA ASP A 128 26.71 -14.54 2.08
C ASP A 128 27.28 -13.38 2.94
N ALA A 129 27.52 -12.21 2.32
CA ALA A 129 27.99 -11.02 3.04
C ALA A 129 26.98 -10.49 4.07
N TYR A 130 25.68 -10.53 3.76
CA TYR A 130 24.63 -10.21 4.71
C TYR A 130 24.61 -11.18 5.90
N ILE A 131 24.74 -12.48 5.66
CA ILE A 131 24.82 -13.50 6.72
C ILE A 131 26.06 -13.29 7.60
N ASP A 132 27.21 -12.99 6.98
CA ASP A 132 28.43 -12.67 7.72
C ASP A 132 28.25 -11.43 8.61
N ASP A 133 27.55 -10.41 8.13
CA ASP A 133 27.24 -9.23 8.94
C ASP A 133 26.35 -9.57 10.14
N LEU A 134 25.30 -10.37 9.94
CA LEU A 134 24.44 -10.83 11.03
C LEU A 134 25.24 -11.63 12.08
N LYS A 135 26.18 -12.46 11.64
CA LYS A 135 27.00 -13.26 12.55
C LYS A 135 28.02 -12.38 13.27
N TYR A 136 28.92 -11.72 12.54
CA TYR A 136 30.11 -11.10 13.13
C TYR A 136 29.87 -9.70 13.70
N VAL A 137 28.85 -8.98 13.23
CA VAL A 137 28.45 -7.68 13.81
C VAL A 137 27.31 -7.87 14.80
N GLY A 138 26.34 -8.74 14.47
CA GLY A 138 25.21 -9.06 15.34
C GLY A 138 25.58 -9.68 16.68
N GLU A 139 26.57 -10.57 16.72
CA GLU A 139 27.03 -11.20 17.98
C GLU A 139 27.76 -10.20 18.91
N LYS A 140 28.36 -9.14 18.34
CA LYS A 140 29.16 -8.16 19.10
C LYS A 140 28.31 -7.06 19.72
N GLU A 141 27.16 -6.74 19.12
CA GLU A 141 26.27 -5.68 19.58
C GLU A 141 25.06 -6.25 20.32
N ALA A 142 25.08 -6.14 21.66
CA ALA A 142 23.99 -6.62 22.50
C ALA A 142 22.66 -5.97 22.11
N GLY A 143 21.67 -6.81 21.76
CA GLY A 143 20.32 -6.39 21.39
C GLY A 143 20.10 -6.08 19.90
N LEU A 144 21.17 -6.03 19.09
CA LEU A 144 21.06 -5.77 17.65
C LEU A 144 20.27 -6.86 16.93
N MET A 145 20.63 -8.14 17.14
CA MET A 145 19.98 -9.26 16.45
C MET A 145 18.51 -9.41 16.83
N SER A 146 18.16 -9.17 18.09
CA SER A 146 16.77 -9.18 18.54
C SER A 146 15.97 -8.02 17.96
N ALA A 147 16.57 -6.81 17.89
CA ALA A 147 15.91 -5.65 17.31
C ALA A 147 15.69 -5.83 15.80
N LEU A 148 16.74 -6.22 15.07
CA LEU A 148 16.67 -6.45 13.63
C LEU A 148 15.74 -7.61 13.28
N GLY A 149 15.83 -8.72 14.04
CA GLY A 149 14.95 -9.87 13.87
C GLY A 149 13.48 -9.52 14.11
N PHE A 150 13.17 -8.67 15.10
CA PHE A 150 11.82 -8.17 15.32
C PHE A 150 11.33 -7.32 14.15
N VAL A 151 12.14 -6.36 13.68
CA VAL A 151 11.77 -5.48 12.56
C VAL A 151 11.45 -6.32 11.32
N ILE A 152 12.34 -7.23 10.93
CA ILE A 152 12.14 -8.08 9.75
C ILE A 152 10.92 -8.98 9.95
N SER A 153 10.75 -9.58 11.13
CA SER A 153 9.59 -10.45 11.42
C SER A 153 8.27 -9.68 11.37
N ARG A 154 8.25 -8.43 11.84
CA ARG A 154 7.09 -7.55 11.77
C ARG A 154 6.78 -7.18 10.32
N GLU A 155 7.76 -6.77 9.53
CA GLU A 155 7.52 -6.44 8.11
C GLU A 155 7.08 -7.68 7.31
N MET A 156 7.69 -8.84 7.56
CA MET A 156 7.25 -10.10 6.96
C MET A 156 5.82 -10.45 7.38
N SER A 157 5.46 -10.23 8.65
CA SER A 157 4.09 -10.42 9.13
C SER A 157 3.10 -9.43 8.51
N LEU A 158 3.50 -8.19 8.24
CA LEU A 158 2.67 -7.20 7.55
C LEU A 158 2.47 -7.54 6.07
N LEU A 159 3.49 -8.13 5.44
CA LEU A 159 3.41 -8.61 4.06
C LEU A 159 2.52 -9.87 3.93
N LEU A 160 2.58 -10.79 4.91
CA LEU A 160 1.83 -12.06 4.88
C LEU A 160 0.41 -11.94 5.46
N GLY A 161 0.22 -11.10 6.47
CA GLY A 161 -1.08 -10.85 7.11
C GLY A 161 -1.58 -9.48 6.72
N GLY A 162 -2.49 -9.43 5.74
CA GLY A 162 -3.12 -8.19 5.25
C GLY A 162 -3.87 -7.39 6.30
N GLY A 163 -3.14 -6.70 7.18
CA GLY A 163 -3.64 -5.79 8.20
C GLY A 163 -3.63 -6.36 9.62
N GLY A 164 -2.78 -5.79 10.48
CA GLY A 164 -2.82 -6.10 11.92
C GLY A 164 -1.63 -5.61 12.74
N ALA A 165 -1.12 -4.39 12.53
CA ALA A 165 -0.24 -3.79 13.52
C ALA A 165 -1.07 -3.39 14.76
N LYS A 166 -0.98 -4.17 15.84
CA LYS A 166 -1.16 -3.59 17.18
C LYS A 166 0.16 -2.90 17.53
N GLU A 167 0.10 -1.58 17.69
CA GLU A 167 1.22 -0.78 18.19
C GLU A 167 1.29 -0.87 19.72
N GLU A 168 2.46 -1.22 20.25
CA GLU A 168 2.82 -0.95 21.64
C GLU A 168 3.96 0.07 21.68
N GLY A 169 3.69 1.19 22.36
CA GLY A 169 4.67 1.85 23.22
C GLY A 169 5.84 2.58 22.57
N GLY A 170 5.58 3.64 21.81
CA GLY A 170 6.58 4.64 21.44
C GLY A 170 5.89 5.98 21.18
N ASP A 171 6.35 7.03 21.85
CA ASP A 171 5.69 8.35 21.86
C ASP A 171 5.33 8.85 20.46
N LYS A 172 4.07 9.26 20.33
CA LYS A 172 3.37 9.59 19.09
C LYS A 172 4.10 10.66 18.28
N LYS A 173 4.73 10.24 17.19
CA LYS A 173 4.47 10.88 15.91
C LYS A 173 3.63 9.91 15.09
N LYS A 174 2.31 10.04 15.25
CA LYS A 174 1.34 9.43 14.34
C LYS A 174 1.77 9.82 12.93
N GLU A 175 2.24 8.85 12.17
CA GLU A 175 2.09 8.95 10.72
C GLU A 175 0.59 9.09 10.50
N GLU A 176 0.18 10.26 10.02
CA GLU A 176 -1.18 10.50 9.53
C GLU A 176 -1.42 9.59 8.32
N TYR A 177 -1.69 8.33 8.58
CA TYR A 177 -2.32 7.42 7.64
C TYR A 177 -3.75 7.95 7.42
N ASN A 178 -3.85 8.88 6.47
CA ASN A 178 -5.09 9.55 6.13
C ASN A 178 -5.98 8.56 5.37
N PHE A 179 -6.72 7.69 6.07
CA PHE A 179 -7.84 6.95 5.51
C PHE A 179 -9.05 7.89 5.47
N CYS A 180 -9.14 8.77 4.46
CA CYS A 180 -10.10 9.87 4.54
C CYS A 180 -10.89 10.12 3.26
N PHE A 181 -12.03 10.76 3.44
CA PHE A 181 -12.99 11.19 2.43
C PHE A 181 -13.05 12.71 2.34
N PRO A 182 -13.44 13.28 1.19
CA PRO A 182 -13.68 14.71 1.07
C PRO A 182 -14.88 15.16 1.91
N ALA A 183 -14.94 16.46 2.21
CA ALA A 183 -15.96 17.06 3.08
C ALA A 183 -17.42 16.83 2.60
N ASP A 184 -17.60 16.73 1.29
CA ASP A 184 -18.87 16.53 0.60
C ASP A 184 -19.25 15.05 0.43
N ALA A 185 -18.41 14.11 0.87
CA ALA A 185 -18.72 12.69 0.82
C ALA A 185 -20.00 12.37 1.60
N VAL A 186 -20.89 11.59 1.00
CA VAL A 186 -22.24 11.38 1.53
C VAL A 186 -22.29 10.11 2.37
N VAL A 187 -22.57 10.25 3.66
CA VAL A 187 -22.74 9.15 4.61
C VAL A 187 -24.21 8.75 4.70
N THR A 188 -24.48 7.44 4.65
CA THR A 188 -25.83 6.89 4.84
C THR A 188 -26.09 6.65 6.33
N LEU A 189 -27.11 7.32 6.88
CA LEU A 189 -27.53 7.23 8.28
C LEU A 189 -28.34 5.95 8.56
N ALA A 190 -28.50 5.58 9.83
CA ALA A 190 -29.27 4.39 10.24
C ALA A 190 -30.76 4.44 9.81
N ASP A 191 -31.34 5.64 9.73
CA ASP A 191 -32.69 5.89 9.23
C ASP A 191 -32.78 5.94 7.69
N ARG A 192 -31.64 5.72 7.00
CA ARG A 192 -31.45 5.77 5.55
C ARG A 192 -31.52 7.16 4.95
N GLN A 193 -31.58 8.21 5.77
CA GLN A 193 -31.26 9.55 5.28
C GLN A 193 -29.76 9.65 4.98
N THR A 194 -29.38 10.69 4.26
CA THR A 194 -27.99 10.93 3.91
C THR A 194 -27.51 12.26 4.49
N LYS A 195 -26.23 12.31 4.82
CA LYS A 195 -25.59 13.51 5.38
C LYS A 195 -24.17 13.62 4.87
N ALA A 196 -23.71 14.84 4.59
CA ALA A 196 -22.29 15.05 4.28
C ALA A 196 -21.42 14.65 5.49
N ILE A 197 -20.27 14.00 5.26
CA ILE A 197 -19.38 13.51 6.30
C ILE A 197 -18.91 14.63 7.24
N GLN A 198 -18.73 15.84 6.72
CA GLN A 198 -18.38 17.02 7.53
C GLN A 198 -19.42 17.41 8.58
N ALA A 199 -20.67 16.96 8.41
CA ALA A 199 -21.79 17.25 9.31
C ALA A 199 -22.12 16.08 10.26
N ILE A 200 -21.43 14.95 10.12
CA ILE A 200 -21.52 13.82 11.05
C ILE A 200 -20.81 14.18 12.35
N LYS A 201 -21.38 13.74 13.47
CA LYS A 201 -20.80 13.92 14.80
C LYS A 201 -20.63 12.58 15.50
N ALA A 202 -19.70 12.52 16.44
CA ALA A 202 -19.65 11.42 17.40
C ALA A 202 -21.00 11.33 18.11
N GLY A 203 -21.55 10.11 18.18
CA GLY A 203 -22.91 9.89 18.66
C GLY A 203 -23.96 9.72 17.57
N ASP A 204 -23.70 10.08 16.31
CA ASP A 204 -24.64 9.82 15.21
C ASP A 204 -24.73 8.32 14.91
N ASP A 205 -25.91 7.84 14.49
CA ASP A 205 -26.12 6.46 14.03
C ASP A 205 -26.03 6.39 12.50
N VAL A 206 -25.09 5.59 12.01
CA VAL A 206 -24.86 5.35 10.58
C VAL A 206 -25.22 3.92 10.19
N LEU A 207 -25.42 3.67 8.89
CA LEU A 207 -25.49 2.32 8.37
C LEU A 207 -24.07 1.76 8.22
N ALA A 208 -23.89 0.53 8.71
CA ALA A 208 -22.68 -0.26 8.58
C ALA A 208 -23.00 -1.62 7.97
N TYR A 209 -21.97 -2.28 7.45
CA TYR A 209 -22.07 -3.63 6.89
C TYR A 209 -21.45 -4.64 7.84
N ASP A 210 -22.23 -5.65 8.22
CA ASP A 210 -21.74 -6.80 8.98
C ASP A 210 -21.35 -7.93 8.02
N ALA A 211 -20.04 -8.12 7.84
CA ALA A 211 -19.48 -9.16 6.97
C ALA A 211 -19.80 -10.61 7.43
N LYS A 212 -20.25 -10.83 8.68
CA LYS A 212 -20.66 -12.16 9.14
C LYS A 212 -22.07 -12.52 8.69
N THR A 213 -22.97 -11.54 8.75
CA THR A 213 -24.40 -11.73 8.41
C THR A 213 -24.72 -11.30 7.00
N ASN A 214 -23.80 -10.58 6.33
CA ASN A 214 -24.00 -9.90 5.04
C ASN A 214 -25.16 -8.91 5.06
N LEU A 215 -25.50 -8.38 6.24
CA LEU A 215 -26.61 -7.45 6.42
C LEU A 215 -26.11 -6.06 6.80
N LEU A 216 -26.93 -5.07 6.48
CA LEU A 216 -26.74 -3.73 6.99
C LEU A 216 -27.32 -3.61 8.39
N VAL A 217 -26.51 -3.06 9.29
CA VAL A 217 -26.85 -2.87 10.70
C VAL A 217 -26.57 -1.42 11.11
N PRO A 218 -27.34 -0.83 12.02
CA PRO A 218 -26.98 0.44 12.63
C PRO A 218 -25.64 0.33 13.36
N ALA A 219 -24.83 1.38 13.26
CA ALA A 219 -23.57 1.54 13.98
C ALA A 219 -23.45 2.96 14.52
N ARG A 220 -23.03 3.07 15.78
CA ARG A 220 -22.78 4.36 16.43
C ARG A 220 -21.41 4.88 16.01
N VAL A 221 -21.33 6.16 15.62
CA VAL A 221 -20.07 6.85 15.38
C VAL A 221 -19.39 7.16 16.72
N ARG A 222 -18.18 6.65 16.91
CA ARG A 222 -17.36 6.86 18.11
C ARG A 222 -16.55 8.15 18.03
N GLU A 223 -15.94 8.37 16.86
CA GLU A 223 -15.03 9.48 16.64
C GLU A 223 -15.15 9.98 15.19
N VAL A 224 -14.95 11.28 15.02
CA VAL A 224 -14.84 11.93 13.70
C VAL A 224 -13.45 12.54 13.63
N THR A 225 -12.59 11.97 12.80
CA THR A 225 -11.23 12.47 12.59
C THR A 225 -11.23 13.43 11.41
N THR A 226 -10.55 14.57 11.56
CA THR A 226 -10.40 15.59 10.53
C THR A 226 -8.93 15.86 10.29
N HIS A 227 -8.49 15.78 9.04
CA HIS A 227 -7.14 16.17 8.64
C HIS A 227 -7.22 17.34 7.66
N ALA A 228 -6.44 18.37 7.93
CA ALA A 228 -6.35 19.57 7.10
C ALA A 228 -4.91 19.74 6.63
N LYS A 229 -4.70 19.55 5.33
CA LYS A 229 -3.40 19.74 4.67
C LYS A 229 -3.65 20.30 3.27
N PRO A 230 -2.83 21.25 2.80
CA PRO A 230 -2.99 21.78 1.45
C PRO A 230 -2.78 20.68 0.41
N ASN A 231 -3.58 20.70 -0.65
CA ASN A 231 -3.43 19.86 -1.85
C ASN A 231 -3.47 18.34 -1.60
N LEU A 232 -4.36 17.83 -0.75
CA LEU A 232 -4.56 16.38 -0.58
C LEU A 232 -5.19 15.80 -1.85
N VAL A 233 -4.50 14.83 -2.47
CA VAL A 233 -4.95 14.16 -3.69
C VAL A 233 -5.96 13.05 -3.35
N LEU A 234 -7.09 13.05 -4.05
CA LEU A 234 -8.09 11.99 -3.97
C LEU A 234 -8.00 11.07 -5.18
N ALA A 235 -7.97 9.77 -4.91
CA ALA A 235 -8.22 8.74 -5.91
C ALA A 235 -9.73 8.58 -6.08
N GLY A 236 -10.15 8.17 -7.28
CA GLY A 236 -11.56 7.94 -7.57
C GLY A 236 -11.77 6.70 -8.40
N VAL A 237 -12.88 6.04 -8.12
CA VAL A 237 -13.27 4.78 -8.73
C VAL A 237 -14.73 4.89 -9.19
N TRP A 238 -14.96 4.68 -10.48
CA TRP A 238 -16.29 4.62 -11.05
C TRP A 238 -16.79 3.18 -11.00
N ILE A 239 -17.94 2.99 -10.35
CA ILE A 239 -18.57 1.69 -10.19
C ILE A 239 -19.87 1.63 -10.98
N THR A 240 -20.16 0.45 -11.50
CA THR A 240 -21.40 0.15 -12.23
C THR A 240 -22.02 -1.13 -11.66
N PRO A 241 -23.35 -1.30 -11.74
CA PRO A 241 -23.96 -2.56 -11.35
C PRO A 241 -23.34 -3.72 -12.12
N VAL A 242 -23.07 -4.84 -11.45
CA VAL A 242 -22.85 -6.11 -12.15
C VAL A 242 -24.22 -6.52 -12.70
N GLN A 243 -24.53 -6.14 -13.94
CA GLN A 243 -25.86 -6.37 -14.54
C GLN A 243 -26.32 -7.82 -14.37
N GLU A 244 -27.53 -7.97 -13.86
CA GLU A 244 -28.37 -9.14 -14.11
C GLU A 244 -28.66 -9.20 -15.62
N ILE A 245 -28.49 -10.37 -16.22
CA ILE A 245 -28.89 -10.63 -17.61
C ILE A 245 -30.41 -10.50 -17.66
N SER A 246 -30.94 -9.34 -18.09
CA SER A 246 -32.36 -9.17 -18.39
C SER A 246 -32.55 -9.22 -19.90
N ALA A 247 -33.46 -10.08 -20.37
CA ALA A 247 -33.85 -10.23 -21.77
C ALA A 247 -34.72 -9.06 -22.30
N SER A 248 -34.77 -7.93 -21.60
CA SER A 248 -35.53 -6.74 -22.01
C SER A 248 -34.66 -5.77 -22.80
N ASN A 249 -35.18 -5.28 -23.92
CA ASN A 249 -34.55 -4.24 -24.76
C ASN A 249 -34.54 -2.83 -24.12
N THR A 250 -34.98 -2.72 -22.86
CA THR A 250 -34.92 -1.50 -22.04
C THR A 250 -33.83 -1.62 -20.98
N ALA A 251 -32.58 -1.90 -21.39
CA ALA A 251 -31.45 -1.79 -20.48
C ALA A 251 -31.20 -0.30 -20.23
N SER A 252 -31.85 0.27 -19.22
CA SER A 252 -31.48 1.60 -18.73
C SER A 252 -30.04 1.49 -18.20
N LEU A 253 -29.10 2.06 -18.94
CA LEU A 253 -27.70 2.12 -18.55
C LEU A 253 -27.62 2.92 -17.25
N THR A 254 -27.51 2.23 -16.12
CA THR A 254 -27.32 2.88 -14.82
C THR A 254 -26.02 3.68 -14.90
N GLN A 255 -26.10 4.97 -14.63
CA GLN A 255 -24.94 5.86 -14.67
C GLN A 255 -23.88 5.38 -13.68
N PRO A 256 -22.59 5.36 -14.07
CA PRO A 256 -21.52 5.02 -13.14
C PRO A 256 -21.50 5.97 -11.94
N ILE A 257 -21.32 5.42 -10.75
CA ILE A 257 -21.22 6.18 -9.50
C ILE A 257 -19.75 6.34 -9.15
N LEU A 258 -19.35 7.54 -8.75
CA LEU A 258 -17.99 7.84 -8.32
C LEU A 258 -17.86 7.66 -6.80
N LEU A 259 -16.88 6.85 -6.40
CA LEU A 259 -16.37 6.79 -5.03
C LEU A 259 -15.00 7.46 -4.99
N GLU A 260 -14.87 8.53 -4.20
CA GLU A 260 -13.60 9.26 -4.04
C GLU A 260 -13.11 9.15 -2.60
N ALA A 261 -11.82 8.87 -2.43
CA ALA A 261 -11.16 8.90 -1.13
C ALA A 261 -9.65 9.06 -1.33
N THR A 262 -8.90 9.22 -0.24
CA THR A 262 -7.45 9.01 -0.25
C THR A 262 -7.11 7.61 -0.78
N ALA A 263 -6.04 7.47 -1.55
CA ALA A 263 -5.67 6.20 -2.19
C ALA A 263 -5.54 5.02 -1.20
N ASN A 264 -5.13 5.28 0.04
CA ASN A 264 -4.96 4.25 1.05
C ASN A 264 -6.27 3.80 1.72
N HIS A 265 -7.40 4.44 1.43
CA HIS A 265 -8.67 4.17 2.11
C HIS A 265 -9.17 2.74 1.82
N PRO A 266 -9.43 1.90 2.84
CA PRO A 266 -9.89 0.53 2.65
C PRO A 266 -11.37 0.45 2.25
N VAL A 267 -11.64 -0.29 1.18
CA VAL A 267 -12.98 -0.58 0.66
C VAL A 267 -13.27 -2.07 0.80
N GLN A 268 -14.50 -2.41 1.17
CA GLN A 268 -14.91 -3.81 1.22
C GLN A 268 -15.17 -4.33 -0.20
N THR A 269 -14.39 -5.34 -0.60
CA THR A 269 -14.53 -6.03 -1.89
C THR A 269 -14.97 -7.48 -1.69
N ALA A 270 -15.35 -8.16 -2.78
CA ALA A 270 -15.66 -9.59 -2.76
C ALA A 270 -14.47 -10.48 -2.35
N THR A 271 -13.23 -10.02 -2.53
CA THR A 271 -12.01 -10.74 -2.12
C THR A 271 -11.45 -10.23 -0.79
N GLY A 272 -12.21 -9.42 -0.04
CA GLY A 272 -11.81 -8.85 1.25
C GLY A 272 -11.55 -7.34 1.20
N SER A 273 -10.84 -6.80 2.19
CA SER A 273 -10.46 -5.39 2.22
C SER A 273 -9.39 -5.07 1.19
N LYS A 274 -9.59 -4.01 0.39
CA LYS A 274 -8.61 -3.51 -0.58
C LYS A 274 -8.54 -1.99 -0.54
N LYS A 275 -7.35 -1.40 -0.70
CA LYS A 275 -7.21 0.06 -0.74
C LYS A 275 -7.86 0.62 -2.02
N LEU A 276 -8.47 1.81 -1.94
CA LEU A 276 -9.14 2.45 -3.08
C LEU A 276 -8.18 2.60 -4.27
N GLY A 277 -6.93 3.01 -4.03
CA GLY A 277 -5.91 3.17 -5.06
C GLY A 277 -5.40 1.86 -5.68
N ASP A 278 -5.63 0.73 -5.02
CA ASP A 278 -5.25 -0.60 -5.53
C ASP A 278 -6.37 -1.25 -6.35
N LEU A 279 -7.60 -0.70 -6.31
CA LEU A 279 -8.72 -1.21 -7.09
C LEU A 279 -8.39 -1.18 -8.58
N ARG A 280 -8.89 -2.18 -9.30
CA ARG A 280 -8.68 -2.37 -10.74
C ARG A 280 -10.02 -2.59 -11.41
N ASN A 281 -10.08 -2.30 -12.71
CA ASN A 281 -11.26 -2.59 -13.53
C ASN A 281 -11.66 -4.07 -13.38
N GLY A 282 -12.93 -4.30 -13.08
CA GLY A 282 -13.48 -5.63 -12.83
C GLY A 282 -13.53 -6.05 -11.35
N ASP A 283 -12.84 -5.35 -10.44
CA ASP A 283 -12.98 -5.61 -9.00
C ASP A 283 -14.44 -5.38 -8.56
N VAL A 284 -14.92 -6.19 -7.63
CA VAL A 284 -16.30 -6.14 -7.15
C VAL A 284 -16.35 -5.53 -5.75
N VAL A 285 -17.12 -4.47 -5.60
CA VAL A 285 -17.44 -3.79 -4.34
C VAL A 285 -18.90 -3.98 -3.98
N TYR A 286 -19.24 -3.72 -2.72
CA TYR A 286 -20.61 -3.81 -2.24
C TYR A 286 -21.23 -2.43 -2.11
N ARG A 287 -22.40 -2.25 -2.74
CA ARG A 287 -23.19 -1.04 -2.65
C ARG A 287 -24.60 -1.34 -2.17
N TYR A 288 -25.09 -0.55 -1.24
CA TYR A 288 -26.48 -0.55 -0.84
C TYR A 288 -27.36 0.10 -1.90
N ASP A 289 -28.48 -0.55 -2.20
CA ASP A 289 -29.52 0.02 -3.02
C ASP A 289 -30.72 0.38 -2.13
N GLY A 290 -30.98 1.69 -2.03
CA GLY A 290 -32.10 2.22 -1.25
C GLY A 290 -33.48 1.76 -1.73
N ALA A 291 -33.62 1.41 -3.03
CA ALA A 291 -34.88 0.94 -3.59
C ALA A 291 -35.19 -0.51 -3.17
N THR A 292 -34.22 -1.41 -3.34
CA THR A 292 -34.36 -2.84 -3.00
C THR A 292 -34.07 -3.14 -1.54
N ARG A 293 -33.50 -2.18 -0.80
CA ARG A 293 -33.02 -2.32 0.59
C ARG A 293 -32.00 -3.45 0.75
N ALA A 294 -31.29 -3.78 -0.33
CA ALA A 294 -30.34 -4.87 -0.39
C ALA A 294 -28.93 -4.35 -0.68
N VAL A 295 -27.93 -5.12 -0.27
CA VAL A 295 -26.55 -4.92 -0.69
C VAL A 295 -26.34 -5.68 -1.98
N SER A 296 -25.90 -4.99 -3.02
CA SER A 296 -25.69 -5.53 -4.36
C SER A 296 -24.21 -5.42 -4.76
N ALA A 297 -23.79 -6.32 -5.63
CA ALA A 297 -22.43 -6.34 -6.18
C ALA A 297 -22.29 -5.33 -7.32
N TRP A 298 -21.28 -4.47 -7.23
CA TRP A 298 -20.96 -3.46 -8.23
C TRP A 298 -19.52 -3.66 -8.70
N LYS A 299 -19.29 -3.56 -10.01
CA LYS A 299 -17.94 -3.70 -10.59
C LYS A 299 -17.31 -2.34 -10.81
N VAL A 300 -16.01 -2.27 -10.59
CA VAL A 300 -15.17 -1.14 -10.97
C VAL A 300 -15.08 -1.06 -12.50
N ALA A 301 -15.54 0.03 -13.07
CA ALA A 301 -15.53 0.30 -14.50
C ALA A 301 -14.34 1.17 -14.92
N ALA A 302 -13.92 2.11 -14.07
CA ALA A 302 -12.76 2.96 -14.30
C ALA A 302 -12.12 3.37 -12.96
N VAL A 303 -10.82 3.65 -13.01
CA VAL A 303 -10.03 4.12 -11.87
C VAL A 303 -9.22 5.34 -12.28
N GLN A 304 -9.04 6.28 -11.36
CA GLN A 304 -8.24 7.48 -11.55
C GLN A 304 -7.47 7.81 -10.27
N ALA A 305 -6.16 7.93 -10.36
CA ALA A 305 -5.30 8.19 -9.20
C ALA A 305 -5.45 9.60 -8.62
N ASN A 306 -5.86 10.56 -9.45
CA ASN A 306 -6.08 11.95 -9.06
C ASN A 306 -7.33 12.47 -9.76
N VAL A 307 -8.46 12.49 -9.04
CA VAL A 307 -9.71 13.08 -9.52
C VAL A 307 -9.77 14.56 -9.18
N ARG A 308 -9.38 14.91 -7.96
CA ARG A 308 -9.29 16.29 -7.48
C ARG A 308 -8.38 16.39 -6.26
N THR A 309 -8.04 17.62 -5.92
CA THR A 309 -7.34 17.98 -4.68
C THR A 309 -8.28 18.71 -3.72
N VAL A 310 -8.11 18.46 -2.42
CA VAL A 310 -8.88 19.10 -1.35
C VAL A 310 -7.95 19.50 -0.20
N ASP A 311 -8.36 20.49 0.60
CA ASP A 311 -7.56 20.94 1.75
C ASP A 311 -7.97 20.27 3.07
N LYS A 312 -9.12 19.60 3.07
CA LYS A 312 -9.72 19.02 4.27
C LYS A 312 -10.37 17.69 3.96
N VAL A 313 -10.06 16.69 4.77
CA VAL A 313 -10.58 15.33 4.65
C VAL A 313 -11.04 14.81 6.01
N PHE A 314 -11.95 13.84 5.99
CA PHE A 314 -12.66 13.33 7.15
C PHE A 314 -12.64 11.79 7.18
N ASN A 315 -12.63 11.23 8.38
CA ASN A 315 -12.83 9.79 8.60
C ASN A 315 -13.78 9.59 9.79
N LEU A 316 -14.56 8.53 9.75
CA LEU A 316 -15.41 8.11 10.86
C LEU A 316 -14.85 6.84 11.47
N THR A 317 -14.81 6.76 12.79
CA THR A 317 -14.63 5.51 13.52
C THR A 317 -15.98 5.06 14.07
N THR A 318 -16.40 3.84 13.74
CA THR A 318 -17.69 3.28 14.14
C THR A 318 -17.50 2.10 15.09
N GLU A 319 -18.56 1.64 15.73
CA GLU A 319 -18.47 0.43 16.57
C GLU A 319 -18.35 -0.87 15.76
N ARG A 320 -18.67 -0.82 14.47
CA ARG A 320 -18.83 -2.00 13.62
C ARG A 320 -17.70 -2.21 12.63
N GLY A 321 -16.77 -1.28 12.51
CA GLY A 321 -15.64 -1.45 11.61
C GLY A 321 -15.88 -0.91 10.19
N SER A 322 -17.08 -0.39 9.91
CA SER A 322 -17.52 -0.06 8.55
C SER A 322 -18.65 0.97 8.55
N TYR A 323 -18.80 1.66 7.42
CA TYR A 323 -19.91 2.56 7.15
C TYR A 323 -20.13 2.69 5.64
N LEU A 324 -21.17 3.42 5.25
CA LEU A 324 -21.53 3.62 3.85
C LEU A 324 -21.16 5.04 3.40
N ILE A 325 -20.39 5.16 2.31
CA ILE A 325 -20.12 6.41 1.59
C ILE A 325 -20.64 6.28 0.17
N ASN A 326 -21.51 7.20 -0.25
CA ASN A 326 -22.24 7.13 -1.52
C ASN A 326 -22.91 5.75 -1.70
N ASP A 327 -23.44 5.22 -0.59
CA ASP A 327 -23.98 3.86 -0.42
C ASP A 327 -22.99 2.70 -0.60
N VAL A 328 -21.70 2.96 -0.81
CA VAL A 328 -20.65 1.94 -0.94
C VAL A 328 -20.08 1.59 0.43
N VAL A 329 -19.87 0.29 0.69
CA VAL A 329 -19.32 -0.20 1.95
C VAL A 329 -17.82 0.10 2.04
N VAL A 330 -17.45 0.91 3.03
CA VAL A 330 -16.05 1.31 3.33
C VAL A 330 -15.70 0.94 4.78
N LEU A 331 -14.41 0.83 5.10
CA LEU A 331 -13.93 0.39 6.41
C LEU A 331 -13.33 1.56 7.22
N ASP A 332 -13.55 1.57 8.53
CA ASP A 332 -13.14 2.65 9.44
C ASP A 332 -11.73 2.46 10.03
N LYS A 333 -10.73 2.24 9.18
CA LYS A 333 -9.33 2.15 9.65
C LYS A 333 -8.79 3.49 10.15
#